data_AF-A0A1I5WCE4-F1
#
_entry.id   AF-A0A1I5WCE4-F1
#
_cell.length_a   1.000
_cell.length_b   1.000
_cell.length_c   1.000
_cell.angle_alpha   90.00
_cell.angle_beta   90.00
_cell.angle_gamma   90.00
#
_symmetry.space_group_name_H-M   'P 1'
#
loop_
_entity.id
_entity.type
_entity.pdbx_description
1 polymer ?
#
loop_
_entity_poly.entity_id
_entity_poly.type
_entity_poly.pdbx_seq_one_letter_code
_entity_poly.pdbx_strand_id
1 'polypeptide(L)'
;MDPPDTGGRKPRVTDRDLLDVFRDAEDPVLSTAEVADAVPIKRRGTLNRLRGLEDAGDLESKQIGGRNTVWWLADLLDVESDRSETRADTSATDTGAESADTRPESDTLPEDVRDYLEREDVPPKTEHGRSAVVDVFRFLREHGTAKTGEIQDAVYPDYTEEWGSARTMWNALDRYLPDVPGVEKGGYGEWEYTGDDDVREELEP
;
A
#
# COMPACT_ATOMS: atom_id res chain seq x y z
N MET A 1 46.06 2.21 28.36
CA MET A 1 45.73 3.49 27.72
C MET A 1 45.82 3.23 26.23
N ASP A 2 44.67 3.00 25.60
CA ASP A 2 44.39 2.85 24.15
C ASP A 2 42.87 2.59 24.02
N PRO A 3 42.15 3.04 22.98
CA PRO A 3 42.13 4.37 22.34
C PRO A 3 40.73 5.04 22.42
N PRO A 4 40.56 6.31 22.03
CA PRO A 4 39.26 6.98 21.97
C PRO A 4 38.56 6.70 20.63
N ASP A 5 37.46 5.96 20.64
CA ASP A 5 36.67 5.70 19.44
C ASP A 5 35.48 6.66 19.33
N THR A 6 35.70 7.68 18.50
CA THR A 6 34.84 8.17 17.40
C THR A 6 33.41 8.65 17.72
N GLY A 7 33.17 9.92 17.39
CA GLY A 7 31.89 10.62 17.53
C GLY A 7 30.71 9.85 16.94
N GLY A 8 29.79 9.44 17.82
CA GLY A 8 28.56 8.75 17.47
C GLY A 8 27.64 9.65 16.65
N ARG A 9 27.35 9.22 15.42
CA ARG A 9 26.22 9.73 14.63
C ARG A 9 24.97 9.68 15.52
N LYS A 10 24.17 10.76 15.55
CA LYS A 10 22.89 10.80 16.27
C LYS A 10 22.08 9.53 15.95
N PRO A 11 21.45 8.88 16.93
CA PRO A 11 20.62 7.71 16.69
C PRO A 11 19.62 8.04 15.57
N ARG A 12 19.64 7.24 14.50
CA ARG A 12 18.64 7.37 13.44
C ARG A 12 17.36 6.77 14.01
N VAL A 13 16.39 7.63 14.33
CA VAL A 13 15.04 7.16 14.66
C VAL A 13 14.50 6.44 13.43
N THR A 14 14.15 5.19 13.62
CA THR A 14 13.53 4.32 12.63
C THR A 14 12.02 4.37 12.75
N ASP A 15 11.33 3.89 11.72
CA ASP A 15 9.87 3.82 11.73
C ASP A 15 9.38 2.81 12.79
N ARG A 16 10.18 1.76 13.05
CA ARG A 16 9.96 0.83 14.18
C ARG A 16 10.04 1.54 15.53
N ASP A 17 11.04 2.40 15.74
CA ASP A 17 11.17 3.14 17.00
C ASP A 17 9.95 4.05 17.26
N LEU A 18 9.32 4.57 16.20
CA LEU A 18 8.09 5.35 16.31
C LEU A 18 6.88 4.49 16.65
N LEU A 19 6.76 3.30 16.05
CA LEU A 19 5.69 2.35 16.35
C LEU A 19 5.80 1.79 17.78
N ASP A 20 7.02 1.55 18.25
CA ASP A 20 7.28 1.07 19.61
C ASP A 20 6.83 2.08 20.67
N VAL A 21 6.83 3.40 20.38
CA VAL A 21 6.24 4.42 21.26
C VAL A 21 4.74 4.16 21.52
N PHE A 22 3.97 3.75 20.51
CA PHE A 22 2.55 3.45 20.68
C PHE A 22 2.33 2.16 21.47
N ARG A 23 3.23 1.17 21.32
CA ARG A 23 3.15 -0.12 22.04
C ARG A 23 3.51 0.00 23.51
N ASP A 24 4.46 0.88 23.82
CA ASP A 24 4.96 1.10 25.18
C ASP A 24 4.15 2.16 25.94
N ALA A 25 3.32 2.94 25.24
CA ALA A 25 2.49 3.96 25.87
C ALA A 25 1.33 3.36 26.67
N GLU A 26 0.96 4.05 27.75
CA GLU A 26 -0.20 3.70 28.57
C GLU A 26 -1.52 3.94 27.82
N ASP A 27 -1.56 4.99 26.99
CA ASP A 27 -2.70 5.34 26.16
C ASP A 27 -2.48 4.86 24.70
N PRO A 28 -3.43 4.11 24.11
CA PRO A 28 -3.32 3.58 22.75
C PRO A 28 -3.41 4.67 21.66
N VAL A 29 -3.82 5.88 22.05
CA VAL A 29 -4.05 7.01 21.15
C VAL A 29 -3.13 8.15 21.60
N LEU A 30 -2.18 8.54 20.74
CA LEU A 30 -1.20 9.58 21.04
C LEU A 30 -1.28 10.74 20.07
N SER A 31 -1.03 11.95 20.53
CA SER A 31 -0.86 13.11 19.67
C SER A 31 0.55 13.15 19.05
N THR A 32 0.70 13.90 17.96
CA THR A 32 2.03 14.17 17.39
C THR A 32 3.01 14.77 18.39
N ALA A 33 2.52 15.52 19.39
CA ALA A 33 3.39 16.10 20.42
C ALA A 33 3.93 15.02 21.36
N GLU A 34 3.07 14.14 21.85
CA GLU A 34 3.45 13.03 22.75
C GLU A 34 4.46 12.10 22.09
N VAL A 35 4.24 11.72 20.83
CA VAL A 35 5.22 10.91 20.10
C VAL A 35 6.54 11.67 19.92
N ALA A 36 6.48 12.97 19.59
CA ALA A 36 7.69 13.76 19.37
C ALA A 36 8.52 13.97 20.64
N ASP A 37 7.89 13.97 21.81
CA ASP A 37 8.59 14.07 23.10
C ASP A 37 9.27 12.74 23.47
N ALA A 38 8.80 11.61 22.94
CA ALA A 38 9.36 10.28 23.18
C ALA A 38 10.56 9.91 22.28
N VAL A 39 10.77 10.62 21.16
CA VAL A 39 11.84 10.30 20.19
C VAL A 39 12.83 11.47 19.98
N PRO A 40 14.12 11.21 19.70
CA PRO A 40 15.13 12.26 19.52
C PRO A 40 15.08 12.94 18.13
N ILE A 41 13.89 13.20 17.59
CA ILE A 41 13.66 13.95 16.35
C ILE A 41 12.69 15.11 16.59
N LYS A 42 12.81 16.18 15.78
CA LYS A 42 11.94 17.36 15.92
C LYS A 42 10.50 17.01 15.55
N ARG A 43 9.53 17.64 16.22
CA ARG A 43 8.08 17.50 15.97
C ARG A 43 7.66 17.52 14.49
N ARG A 44 8.24 18.39 13.65
CA ARG A 44 7.96 18.40 12.20
C ARG A 44 8.44 17.12 11.50
N GLY A 45 9.61 16.61 11.89
CA GLY A 45 10.14 15.33 11.41
C GLY A 45 9.30 14.15 11.90
N THR A 46 8.86 14.18 13.16
CA THR A 46 7.94 13.19 13.73
C THR A 46 6.62 13.18 12.96
N LEU A 47 6.01 14.34 12.71
CA LEU A 47 4.76 14.42 11.93
C LEU A 47 4.90 13.82 10.54
N ASN A 48 5.98 14.16 9.82
CA ASN A 48 6.23 13.59 8.49
C ASN A 48 6.39 12.07 8.54
N ARG A 49 7.04 11.55 9.59
CA ARG A 49 7.22 10.11 9.79
C ARG A 49 5.91 9.40 10.17
N LEU A 50 5.12 9.99 11.06
CA LEU A 50 3.80 9.48 11.46
C LEU A 50 2.84 9.41 10.28
N ARG A 51 2.85 10.44 9.43
CA ARG A 51 2.13 10.41 8.14
C ARG A 51 2.63 9.28 7.25
N GLY A 52 3.94 9.00 7.23
CA GLY A 52 4.50 7.90 6.42
C GLY A 52 4.09 6.54 6.92
N LEU A 53 3.95 6.41 8.23
CA LEU A 53 3.39 5.24 8.87
C LEU A 53 1.89 5.11 8.58
N GLU A 54 1.14 6.22 8.53
CA GLU A 54 -0.27 6.23 8.13
C GLU A 54 -0.47 5.82 6.66
N ASP A 55 0.31 6.38 5.74
CA ASP A 55 0.31 5.95 4.34
C ASP A 55 0.68 4.48 4.18
N ALA A 56 1.60 4.00 5.02
CA ALA A 56 2.01 2.61 5.04
C ALA A 56 1.00 1.68 5.75
N GLY A 57 -0.11 2.23 6.27
CA GLY A 57 -1.15 1.50 7.00
C GLY A 57 -0.74 1.03 8.40
N ASP A 58 0.41 1.48 8.93
CA ASP A 58 0.87 1.09 10.28
C ASP A 58 0.19 1.93 11.38
N LEU A 59 -0.28 3.12 11.03
CA LEU A 59 -1.01 4.01 11.92
C LEU A 59 -2.30 4.47 11.25
N GLU A 60 -3.30 4.77 12.06
CA GLU A 60 -4.43 5.60 11.65
C GLU A 60 -4.35 6.95 12.35
N SER A 61 -5.03 7.95 11.79
CA SER A 61 -5.07 9.28 12.40
C SER A 61 -6.44 9.94 12.39
N LYS A 62 -6.65 10.85 13.33
CA LYS A 62 -7.85 11.70 13.41
C LYS A 62 -7.50 13.11 13.79
N GLN A 63 -8.00 14.07 13.02
CA GLN A 63 -7.88 15.47 13.37
C GLN A 63 -8.93 15.86 14.42
N ILE A 64 -8.45 16.49 15.50
CA ILE A 64 -9.24 16.99 16.63
C ILE A 64 -8.99 18.50 16.78
N GLY A 65 -10.06 19.30 16.84
CA GLY A 65 -9.97 20.73 17.13
C GLY A 65 -9.18 21.55 16.09
N GLY A 66 -9.17 21.12 14.83
CA GLY A 66 -8.62 21.84 13.67
C GLY A 66 -7.10 22.00 13.61
N ARG A 67 -6.36 21.62 14.68
CA ARG A 67 -4.90 21.76 14.75
C ARG A 67 -4.19 20.58 15.38
N ASN A 68 -4.91 19.70 16.06
CA ASN A 68 -4.32 18.54 16.72
C ASN A 68 -4.65 17.29 15.91
N THR A 69 -3.69 16.41 15.74
CA THR A 69 -3.91 15.09 15.14
C THR A 69 -3.50 14.05 16.17
N VAL A 70 -4.39 13.11 16.42
CA VAL A 70 -4.13 11.92 17.23
C VAL A 70 -3.92 10.73 16.31
N TRP A 71 -3.13 9.77 16.77
CA TRP A 71 -2.63 8.62 16.03
C TRP A 71 -2.79 7.37 16.88
N TRP A 72 -3.07 6.24 16.26
CA TRP A 72 -3.11 4.93 16.90
C TRP A 72 -2.63 3.85 15.92
N LEU A 73 -2.22 2.69 16.43
CA LEU A 73 -1.84 1.57 15.57
C LEU A 73 -3.07 1.05 14.82
N ALA A 74 -2.95 0.79 13.52
CA ALA A 74 -4.09 0.31 12.72
C ALA A 74 -4.62 -1.06 13.19
N ASP A 75 -3.77 -1.90 13.79
CA ASP A 75 -4.14 -3.23 14.30
C ASP A 75 -4.97 -3.19 15.60
N LEU A 76 -5.11 -2.04 16.24
CA LEU A 76 -5.90 -1.89 17.48
C LEU A 76 -7.42 -1.97 17.25
N LEU A 77 -7.92 -1.83 16.01
CA LEU A 77 -9.36 -1.85 15.71
C LEU A 77 -9.86 -3.20 15.13
N ASP A 78 -8.99 -4.17 14.90
CA ASP A 78 -9.37 -5.52 14.41
C ASP A 78 -10.17 -6.35 15.44
N VAL A 79 -10.28 -5.90 16.70
CA VAL A 79 -10.94 -6.65 17.77
C VAL A 79 -12.48 -6.58 17.78
N GLU A 80 -13.13 -5.85 16.86
CA GLU A 80 -14.60 -5.73 16.84
C GLU A 80 -15.29 -6.18 15.53
N SER A 81 -14.60 -6.86 14.61
CA SER A 81 -15.21 -7.41 13.38
C SER A 81 -15.64 -8.89 13.45
N ASP A 82 -15.43 -9.57 14.59
CA ASP A 82 -15.93 -10.94 14.83
C ASP A 82 -17.41 -10.94 15.25
N ARG A 83 -18.30 -10.36 14.42
CA ARG A 83 -19.74 -10.66 14.52
C ARG A 83 -20.51 -10.32 13.25
N SER A 84 -20.43 -11.18 12.25
CA SER A 84 -21.60 -11.90 11.69
C SER A 84 -21.23 -12.52 10.35
N GLU A 85 -20.62 -13.69 10.39
CA GLU A 85 -20.84 -14.69 9.35
C GLU A 85 -22.31 -15.14 9.40
N THR A 86 -23.04 -14.92 8.32
CA THR A 86 -24.15 -15.81 7.97
C THR A 86 -23.92 -16.24 6.54
N ARG A 87 -23.41 -17.47 6.43
CA ARG A 87 -23.43 -18.32 5.24
C ARG A 87 -24.71 -18.11 4.41
N ALA A 88 -24.50 -17.83 3.13
CA ALA A 88 -25.42 -18.27 2.10
C ALA A 88 -24.64 -19.16 1.12
N ASP A 89 -24.84 -20.46 1.28
CA ASP A 89 -24.72 -21.47 0.23
C ASP A 89 -25.34 -20.97 -1.07
N THR A 90 -24.66 -21.12 -2.21
CA THR A 90 -25.29 -21.65 -3.44
C THR A 90 -24.25 -22.33 -4.32
N SER A 91 -24.60 -23.54 -4.75
CA SER A 91 -23.81 -24.47 -5.56
C SER A 91 -23.53 -24.01 -6.99
N ALA A 92 -22.35 -24.41 -7.47
CA ALA A 92 -21.99 -24.95 -8.79
C ALA A 92 -22.66 -24.43 -10.07
N THR A 93 -21.83 -24.05 -11.05
CA THR A 93 -21.95 -24.68 -12.38
C THR A 93 -20.61 -24.66 -13.13
N ASP A 94 -20.21 -25.85 -13.56
CA ASP A 94 -19.29 -26.15 -14.64
C ASP A 94 -19.89 -25.63 -15.96
N THR A 95 -19.15 -24.88 -16.78
CA THR A 95 -19.36 -24.81 -18.24
C THR A 95 -18.14 -24.19 -18.89
N GLY A 96 -17.34 -25.04 -19.55
CA GLY A 96 -16.40 -24.60 -20.55
C GLY A 96 -17.12 -23.91 -21.71
N ALA A 97 -16.55 -22.81 -22.17
CA ALA A 97 -16.84 -22.23 -23.47
C ALA A 97 -15.55 -21.59 -24.00
N GLU A 98 -14.91 -22.29 -24.92
CA GLU A 98 -14.08 -21.69 -25.95
C GLU A 98 -14.89 -20.59 -26.63
N SER A 99 -14.36 -19.37 -26.72
CA SER A 99 -14.87 -18.35 -27.63
C SER A 99 -13.76 -17.39 -28.02
N ALA A 100 -13.37 -17.52 -29.27
CA ALA A 100 -12.58 -16.54 -29.98
C ALA A 100 -13.40 -15.23 -30.16
N ASP A 101 -12.70 -14.12 -29.97
CA ASP A 101 -12.76 -12.94 -30.84
C ASP A 101 -14.09 -12.17 -30.94
N THR A 102 -14.38 -11.35 -29.92
CA THR A 102 -14.65 -9.90 -29.99
C THR A 102 -14.92 -9.38 -28.57
N ARG A 103 -13.86 -9.21 -27.77
CA ARG A 103 -13.93 -8.42 -26.52
C ARG A 103 -13.75 -6.95 -26.89
N PRO A 104 -14.49 -6.01 -26.28
CA PRO A 104 -14.21 -4.59 -26.48
C PRO A 104 -12.74 -4.33 -26.12
N GLU A 105 -12.03 -3.55 -26.94
CA GLU A 105 -10.59 -3.19 -26.83
C GLU A 105 -10.20 -2.50 -25.50
N SER A 106 -11.14 -2.40 -24.56
CA SER A 106 -10.98 -1.92 -23.20
C SER A 106 -10.71 -3.06 -22.21
N ASP A 107 -11.12 -4.30 -22.45
CA ASP A 107 -10.93 -5.39 -21.47
C ASP A 107 -9.55 -6.09 -21.55
N THR A 108 -8.75 -5.80 -22.59
CA THR A 108 -7.43 -6.44 -22.79
C THR A 108 -6.27 -5.69 -22.14
N LEU A 109 -6.43 -4.40 -21.82
CA LEU A 109 -5.37 -3.56 -21.23
C LEU A 109 -4.64 -4.19 -20.03
N PRO A 110 -5.32 -4.84 -19.05
CA PRO A 110 -4.63 -5.51 -17.95
C PRO A 110 -3.70 -6.65 -18.42
N GLU A 111 -4.09 -7.37 -19.49
CA GLU A 111 -3.27 -8.40 -20.12
C GLU A 111 -2.11 -7.77 -20.91
N ASP A 112 -2.36 -6.66 -21.62
CA ASP A 112 -1.32 -5.94 -22.37
C ASP A 112 -0.24 -5.36 -21.43
N VAL A 113 -0.63 -4.83 -20.27
CA VAL A 113 0.29 -4.38 -19.22
C VAL A 113 1.09 -5.55 -18.65
N ARG A 114 0.45 -6.70 -18.42
CA ARG A 114 1.16 -7.92 -17.99
C ARG A 114 2.24 -8.32 -18.99
N ASP A 115 1.89 -8.36 -20.27
CA ASP A 115 2.80 -8.72 -21.36
C ASP A 115 3.95 -7.71 -21.49
N TYR A 116 3.69 -6.42 -21.28
CA TYR A 116 4.73 -5.39 -21.20
C TYR A 116 5.70 -5.64 -20.06
N LEU A 117 5.21 -5.92 -18.85
CA LEU A 117 6.06 -6.21 -17.70
C LEU A 117 6.95 -7.44 -17.95
N GLU A 118 6.44 -8.44 -18.67
CA GLU A 118 7.22 -9.62 -19.08
C GLU A 118 8.25 -9.30 -20.17
N ARG A 119 7.87 -8.50 -21.16
CA ARG A 119 8.74 -8.09 -22.27
C ARG A 119 9.89 -7.20 -21.82
N GLU A 120 9.60 -6.19 -21.02
CA GLU A 120 10.56 -5.20 -20.53
C GLU A 120 11.34 -5.68 -19.29
N ASP A 121 11.09 -6.92 -18.83
CA ASP A 121 11.69 -7.51 -17.63
C ASP A 121 11.51 -6.63 -16.38
N VAL A 122 10.41 -5.89 -16.33
CA VAL A 122 10.05 -4.99 -15.23
C VAL A 122 9.71 -5.85 -14.01
N PRO A 123 10.40 -5.66 -12.87
CA PRO A 123 10.05 -6.35 -11.65
C PRO A 123 8.63 -5.96 -11.16
N PRO A 124 7.93 -6.81 -10.40
CA PRO A 124 8.37 -8.09 -9.83
C PRO A 124 8.38 -9.25 -10.84
N LYS A 125 9.42 -10.11 -10.76
CA LYS A 125 9.60 -11.25 -11.68
C LYS A 125 8.79 -12.50 -11.32
N THR A 126 8.08 -12.45 -10.20
CA THR A 126 7.23 -13.53 -9.69
C THR A 126 5.84 -13.42 -10.31
N GLU A 127 5.22 -14.55 -10.64
CA GLU A 127 3.88 -14.61 -11.23
C GLU A 127 2.84 -13.88 -10.35
N HIS A 128 2.76 -14.22 -9.07
CA HIS A 128 1.87 -13.54 -8.11
C HIS A 128 2.12 -12.03 -8.03
N GLY A 129 3.38 -11.59 -8.20
CA GLY A 129 3.77 -10.20 -8.12
C GLY A 129 3.26 -9.40 -9.30
N ARG A 130 3.36 -9.98 -10.51
CA ARG A 130 2.78 -9.36 -11.71
C ARG A 130 1.27 -9.33 -11.63
N SER A 131 0.64 -10.42 -11.19
CA SER A 131 -0.81 -10.44 -10.99
C SER A 131 -1.24 -9.34 -10.03
N ALA A 132 -0.53 -9.15 -8.92
CA ALA A 132 -0.84 -8.09 -7.97
C ALA A 132 -0.64 -6.68 -8.56
N VAL A 133 0.39 -6.45 -9.39
CA VAL A 133 0.54 -5.17 -10.13
C VAL A 133 -0.65 -4.96 -11.07
N VAL A 134 -1.07 -6.00 -11.79
CA VAL A 134 -2.19 -5.92 -12.74
C VAL A 134 -3.51 -5.66 -12.02
N ASP A 135 -3.72 -6.23 -10.83
CA ASP A 135 -4.90 -5.94 -10.01
C ASP A 135 -4.88 -4.51 -9.44
N VAL A 136 -3.71 -4.00 -9.04
CA VAL A 136 -3.55 -2.59 -8.68
C VAL A 136 -3.90 -1.68 -9.87
N PHE A 137 -3.38 -2.00 -11.06
CA PHE A 137 -3.69 -1.27 -12.30
C PHE A 137 -5.20 -1.28 -12.57
N ARG A 138 -5.84 -2.45 -12.46
CA ARG A 138 -7.28 -2.60 -12.67
C ARG A 138 -8.08 -1.76 -11.68
N PHE A 139 -7.69 -1.77 -10.41
CA PHE A 139 -8.33 -0.98 -9.37
C PHE A 139 -8.18 0.53 -9.64
N LEU A 140 -6.98 0.99 -9.98
CA LEU A 140 -6.74 2.39 -10.33
C LEU A 140 -7.50 2.83 -11.56
N ARG A 141 -7.64 1.95 -12.55
CA ARG A 141 -8.44 2.21 -13.75
C ARG A 141 -9.93 2.37 -13.44
N GLU A 142 -10.48 1.59 -12.51
CA GLU A 142 -11.89 1.69 -12.10
C GLU A 142 -12.17 2.93 -11.25
N HIS A 143 -11.21 3.31 -10.39
CA HIS A 143 -11.39 4.40 -9.42
C HIS A 143 -10.80 5.75 -9.86
N GLY A 144 -9.92 5.77 -10.87
CA GLY A 144 -9.18 6.93 -11.35
C GLY A 144 -8.06 7.36 -10.40
N THR A 145 -8.38 7.63 -9.13
CA THR A 145 -7.41 7.98 -8.10
C THR A 145 -7.75 7.24 -6.81
N ALA A 146 -6.77 6.64 -6.16
CA ALA A 146 -6.96 5.93 -4.91
C ALA A 146 -5.81 6.10 -3.93
N LYS A 147 -6.10 5.93 -2.64
CA LYS A 147 -5.07 5.90 -1.60
C LYS A 147 -4.43 4.53 -1.50
N THR A 148 -3.18 4.54 -1.08
CA THR A 148 -2.35 3.35 -0.83
C THR A 148 -3.04 2.33 0.08
N GLY A 149 -3.76 2.79 1.12
CA GLY A 149 -4.54 1.90 1.98
C GLY A 149 -5.74 1.27 1.26
N GLU A 150 -6.48 2.04 0.47
CA GLU A 150 -7.65 1.54 -0.29
C GLU A 150 -7.24 0.48 -1.31
N ILE A 151 -6.10 0.70 -1.98
CA ILE A 151 -5.56 -0.27 -2.94
C ILE A 151 -5.12 -1.54 -2.21
N GLN A 152 -4.46 -1.40 -1.05
CA GLN A 152 -4.05 -2.55 -0.24
C GLN A 152 -5.25 -3.37 0.23
N ASP A 153 -6.29 -2.73 0.75
CA ASP A 153 -7.49 -3.40 1.26
C ASP A 153 -8.26 -4.11 0.14
N ALA A 154 -8.23 -3.57 -1.07
CA ALA A 154 -8.89 -4.17 -2.24
C ALA A 154 -8.09 -5.34 -2.83
N VAL A 155 -6.77 -5.22 -2.95
CA VAL A 155 -5.93 -6.19 -3.67
C VAL A 155 -5.41 -7.29 -2.75
N TYR A 156 -5.04 -6.98 -1.50
CA TYR A 156 -4.41 -7.95 -0.61
C TYR A 156 -5.24 -9.21 -0.30
N PRO A 157 -6.58 -9.15 -0.15
CA PRO A 157 -7.39 -10.34 0.15
C PRO A 157 -7.17 -11.51 -0.81
N ASP A 158 -6.87 -11.22 -2.08
CA ASP A 158 -6.63 -12.23 -3.12
C ASP A 158 -5.23 -12.86 -3.05
N TYR A 159 -4.32 -12.32 -2.25
CA TYR A 159 -2.92 -12.76 -2.15
C TYR A 159 -2.43 -13.02 -0.73
N THR A 160 -3.35 -13.35 0.18
CA THR A 160 -3.05 -13.68 1.58
C THR A 160 -2.25 -14.97 1.72
N GLU A 161 -2.20 -15.83 0.69
CA GLU A 161 -1.45 -17.08 0.68
C GLU A 161 0.04 -16.86 0.35
N GLU A 162 0.34 -15.88 -0.49
CA GLU A 162 1.68 -15.55 -0.98
C GLU A 162 2.41 -14.54 -0.11
N TRP A 163 1.67 -13.58 0.46
CA TRP A 163 2.21 -12.56 1.34
C TRP A 163 1.57 -12.63 2.72
N GLY A 164 2.40 -12.62 3.75
CA GLY A 164 1.93 -12.62 5.13
C GLY A 164 1.28 -11.31 5.60
N SER A 165 1.31 -10.24 4.77
CA SER A 165 0.61 -8.98 5.05
C SER A 165 0.46 -8.10 3.81
N ALA A 166 -0.60 -7.28 3.79
CA ALA A 166 -0.84 -6.25 2.77
C ALA A 166 0.38 -5.36 2.57
N ARG A 167 1.00 -4.95 3.68
CA ARG A 167 2.26 -4.20 3.72
C ARG A 167 3.41 -4.89 2.98
N THR A 168 3.58 -6.20 3.14
CA THR A 168 4.70 -6.93 2.53
C THR A 168 4.52 -7.04 1.03
N MET A 169 3.29 -7.31 0.59
CA MET A 169 2.90 -7.24 -0.81
C MET A 169 3.16 -5.82 -1.34
N TRP A 170 2.58 -4.81 -0.70
CA TRP A 170 2.66 -3.43 -1.13
C TRP A 170 4.09 -2.91 -1.25
N ASN A 171 4.96 -3.16 -0.27
CA ASN A 171 6.38 -2.77 -0.37
C ASN A 171 7.09 -3.46 -1.54
N ALA A 172 6.65 -4.67 -1.91
CA ALA A 172 7.20 -5.35 -3.07
C ALA A 172 6.74 -4.70 -4.39
N LEU A 173 5.58 -4.04 -4.42
CA LEU A 173 4.95 -3.44 -5.59
C LEU A 173 5.23 -1.92 -5.72
N ASP A 174 5.09 -1.12 -4.66
CA ASP A 174 5.19 0.36 -4.63
C ASP A 174 6.40 0.92 -5.36
N ARG A 175 7.54 0.24 -5.22
CA ARG A 175 8.81 0.61 -5.87
C ARG A 175 8.80 0.48 -7.40
N TYR A 176 7.85 -0.27 -7.95
CA TYR A 176 7.73 -0.60 -9.38
C TYR A 176 6.44 -0.09 -10.00
N LEU A 177 5.43 0.24 -9.20
CA LEU A 177 4.19 0.84 -9.71
C LEU A 177 4.42 2.07 -10.61
N PRO A 178 5.38 2.98 -10.34
CA PRO A 178 5.67 4.09 -11.25
C PRO A 178 6.33 3.68 -12.58
N ASP A 179 6.84 2.45 -12.68
CA ASP A 179 7.38 1.88 -13.92
C ASP A 179 6.30 1.16 -14.74
N VAL A 180 5.07 1.08 -14.22
CA VAL A 180 3.92 0.45 -14.89
C VAL A 180 3.21 1.49 -15.74
N PRO A 181 2.95 1.18 -17.03
CA PRO A 181 2.25 2.10 -17.91
C PRO A 181 0.92 2.60 -17.33
N GLY A 182 0.79 3.93 -17.32
CA GLY A 182 -0.35 4.69 -16.79
C GLY A 182 -0.68 4.56 -15.31
N VAL A 183 0.24 4.05 -14.49
CA VAL A 183 0.16 4.17 -13.02
C VAL A 183 1.14 5.25 -12.57
N GLU A 184 0.60 6.37 -12.09
CA GLU A 184 1.41 7.46 -11.58
C GLU A 184 1.26 7.63 -10.07
N LYS A 185 2.39 7.99 -9.43
CA LYS A 185 2.41 8.37 -8.03
C LYS A 185 2.02 9.84 -7.93
N GLY A 186 0.84 10.09 -7.38
CA GLY A 186 0.29 11.43 -7.21
C GLY A 186 0.79 12.08 -5.92
N GLY A 187 -0.16 12.46 -5.06
CA GLY A 187 0.10 13.03 -3.76
C GLY A 187 0.65 12.04 -2.72
N TYR A 188 0.66 12.49 -1.46
CA TYR A 188 1.20 11.70 -0.36
C TYR A 188 0.32 10.47 -0.10
N GLY A 189 0.81 9.29 -0.49
CA GLY A 189 0.08 8.02 -0.39
C GLY A 189 -1.00 7.86 -1.46
N GLU A 190 -1.04 8.71 -2.49
CA GLU A 190 -2.07 8.70 -3.54
C GLU A 190 -1.50 8.19 -4.86
N TRP A 191 -2.32 7.45 -5.59
CA TRP A 191 -2.01 6.88 -6.90
C TRP A 191 -3.10 7.25 -7.88
N GLU A 192 -2.68 7.55 -9.10
CA GLU A 192 -3.54 8.03 -10.17
C GLU A 192 -3.35 7.16 -11.42
N TYR A 193 -4.45 6.94 -12.12
CA TYR A 193 -4.49 6.33 -13.43
C TYR A 193 -4.52 7.42 -14.50
N THR A 194 -3.54 7.41 -15.41
CA THR A 194 -3.42 8.46 -16.44
C THR A 194 -4.51 8.37 -17.51
N GLY A 195 -4.95 7.15 -17.83
CA GLY A 195 -6.03 6.90 -18.79
C GLY A 195 -5.70 5.78 -19.78
N ASP A 196 -6.74 5.17 -20.35
CA ASP A 196 -6.58 4.06 -21.31
C ASP A 196 -5.87 4.49 -22.61
N ASP A 197 -5.95 5.77 -22.99
CA ASP A 197 -5.27 6.31 -24.18
C ASP A 197 -3.76 6.45 -23.94
N ASP A 198 -3.35 7.07 -22.83
CA ASP A 198 -1.94 7.23 -22.45
C ASP A 198 -1.24 5.87 -22.26
N VAL A 199 -1.91 4.92 -21.59
CA VAL A 199 -1.39 3.56 -21.44
C VAL A 199 -1.14 2.89 -22.79
N ARG A 200 -2.06 3.03 -23.75
CA ARG A 200 -1.87 2.44 -25.08
C ARG A 200 -0.68 3.06 -25.80
N GLU A 201 -0.51 4.38 -25.76
CA GLU A 201 0.64 5.05 -26.37
C GLU A 201 1.97 4.56 -25.76
N GLU A 202 2.02 4.29 -24.45
CA GLU A 202 3.22 3.75 -23.79
C GLU A 202 3.48 2.27 -24.10
N LEU A 203 2.43 1.51 -24.40
CA LEU A 203 2.52 0.10 -24.80
C LEU A 203 2.88 -0.08 -26.29
N GLU A 204 2.71 0.96 -27.12
CA GLU A 204 3.14 0.94 -28.52
C GLU A 204 4.70 0.92 -28.64
N PRO A 205 5.27 0.01 -29.46
CA PRO A 205 6.72 -0.19 -29.56
C PRO A 205 7.50 0.86 -30.39
#